data_AF-A0A959VUL2-F1
#
_entry.id   AF-A0A959VUL2-F1
#
_cell.length_a   1.000
_cell.length_b   1.000
_cell.length_c   1.000
_cell.angle_alpha   90.00
_cell.angle_beta   90.00
_cell.angle_gamma   90.00
#
_symmetry.space_group_name_H-M   'P 1'
#
loop_
_entity.id
_entity.type
_entity.pdbx_description
1 polymer ?
#
loop_
_entity_poly.entity_id
_entity_poly.type
_entity_poly.pdbx_seq_one_letter_code
_entity_poly.pdbx_strand_id
1 'polypeptide(L)'
;MAYPLENALFNWEAGIDRLRELERSGQLRGDDVTVPVREELRRRLGATFTAADLADLYGGGTDWALLLPGVDPGQSDVQELIDAAFWLHLQSAGDYAGGRVVDLELEET
;
A
#
# COMPACT_ATOMS: atom_id res chain seq x y z
N MET A 1 6.82 -7.88 -16.34
CA MET A 1 7.73 -8.64 -15.45
C MET A 1 7.17 -8.44 -14.05
N ALA A 2 6.99 -9.50 -13.28
CA ALA A 2 6.45 -9.37 -11.93
C ALA A 2 7.38 -8.48 -11.09
N TYR A 3 6.81 -7.53 -10.35
CA TYR A 3 7.58 -6.68 -9.46
C TYR A 3 7.94 -7.49 -8.19
N PRO A 4 9.21 -7.53 -7.76
CA PRO A 4 9.59 -8.31 -6.59
C PRO A 4 8.85 -7.83 -5.33
N LEU A 5 8.05 -8.71 -4.73
CA LEU A 5 7.26 -8.40 -3.53
C LEU A 5 8.15 -7.93 -2.37
N GLU A 6 9.34 -8.49 -2.22
CA GLU A 6 10.31 -8.11 -1.18
C GLU A 6 10.72 -6.63 -1.29
N ASN A 7 10.92 -6.13 -2.51
CA ASN A 7 11.23 -4.72 -2.74
C ASN A 7 10.02 -3.83 -2.40
N ALA A 8 8.82 -4.30 -2.72
CA ALA A 8 7.59 -3.58 -2.41
C ALA A 8 7.40 -3.48 -0.90
N LEU A 9 7.51 -4.61 -0.18
CA LEU A 9 7.43 -4.69 1.27
C LEU A 9 8.42 -3.77 1.97
N PHE A 10 9.67 -3.72 1.49
CA PHE A 10 10.69 -2.83 2.06
C PHE A 10 10.27 -1.35 2.00
N ASN A 11 9.75 -0.89 0.86
CA ASN A 11 9.27 0.49 0.71
C ASN A 11 8.02 0.75 1.56
N TRP A 12 7.06 -0.17 1.53
CA TRP A 12 5.81 -0.07 2.27
C TRP A 12 6.03 -0.05 3.79
N GLU A 13 6.98 -0.84 4.29
CA GLU A 13 7.38 -0.84 5.70
C GLU A 13 8.00 0.50 6.12
N ALA A 14 8.91 1.05 5.29
CA ALA A 14 9.46 2.38 5.53
C ALA A 14 8.37 3.47 5.52
N GLY A 15 7.39 3.36 4.61
CA GLY A 15 6.24 4.26 4.54
C GLY A 15 5.39 4.25 5.80
N ILE A 16 4.99 3.06 6.29
CA ILE A 16 4.16 2.98 7.51
C ILE A 16 4.91 3.47 8.75
N ASP A 17 6.22 3.27 8.83
CA ASP A 17 7.03 3.79 9.93
C ASP A 17 7.11 5.33 9.89
N ARG A 18 7.26 5.91 8.70
CA ARG A 18 7.24 7.35 8.51
C ARG A 18 5.88 7.95 8.86
N LEU A 19 4.79 7.31 8.42
CA LEU A 19 3.44 7.72 8.76
C LEU A 19 3.24 7.77 10.29
N ARG A 20 3.61 6.70 11.00
CA ARG A 20 3.51 6.63 12.46
C ARG A 20 4.35 7.68 13.18
N GLU A 21 5.47 8.09 12.60
CA GLU A 21 6.28 9.18 13.13
C GLU A 21 5.55 10.53 13.03
N LEU A 22 5.01 10.84 11.85
CA LEU A 22 4.26 12.07 11.59
C LEU A 22 2.98 12.18 12.42
N GLU A 23 2.28 11.06 12.64
CA GLU A 23 1.12 11.01 13.52
C GLU A 23 1.49 11.27 14.98
N ARG A 24 2.60 10.67 15.46
CA ARG A 24 3.08 10.90 16.84
C ARG A 24 3.55 12.33 17.07
N SER A 25 4.12 12.98 16.06
CA SER A 25 4.52 14.38 16.13
C SER A 25 3.35 15.35 15.97
N GLY A 26 2.17 14.87 15.56
CA GLY A 26 0.99 15.68 15.30
C GLY A 26 1.07 16.51 14.02
N GLN A 27 2.01 16.20 13.13
CA GLN A 27 2.20 16.93 11.87
C GLN A 27 1.16 16.57 10.81
N LEU A 28 0.55 15.38 10.91
CA LEU A 28 -0.39 14.84 9.93
C LEU A 28 -1.36 13.88 10.60
N ARG A 29 -2.58 13.76 10.04
CA ARG A 29 -3.51 12.66 10.35
C ARG A 29 -3.38 11.63 9.24
N GLY A 30 -3.07 10.37 9.57
CA GLY A 30 -2.77 9.36 8.55
C GLY A 30 -3.88 9.13 7.54
N ASP A 31 -5.12 9.31 7.95
CA ASP A 31 -6.29 9.11 7.09
C ASP A 31 -6.32 10.09 5.90
N ASP A 32 -5.73 11.28 6.02
CA ASP A 32 -5.84 12.34 5.00
C ASP A 32 -5.28 11.90 3.63
N VAL A 33 -4.20 11.10 3.63
CA VAL A 33 -3.57 10.57 2.40
C VAL A 33 -3.87 9.09 2.22
N THR A 34 -3.89 8.30 3.29
CA THR A 34 -4.00 6.84 3.16
C THR A 34 -5.40 6.39 2.72
N VAL A 35 -6.46 7.08 3.15
CA VAL A 35 -7.84 6.69 2.78
C VAL A 35 -8.09 6.88 1.28
N PRO A 36 -7.84 8.05 0.66
CA PRO A 36 -8.02 8.22 -0.78
C PRO A 36 -7.26 7.18 -1.61
N VAL A 37 -6.01 6.90 -1.25
CA VAL A 37 -5.17 5.92 -1.96
C VAL A 37 -5.72 4.51 -1.83
N ARG A 38 -6.11 4.07 -0.61
CA ARG A 38 -6.68 2.72 -0.40
C ARG A 38 -8.00 2.51 -1.12
N GLU A 39 -8.83 3.55 -1.22
CA GLU A 39 -10.07 3.48 -2.00
C GLU A 39 -9.80 3.35 -3.52
N GLU A 40 -8.76 4.00 -4.02
CA GLU A 40 -8.32 3.82 -5.41
C GLU A 40 -7.68 2.44 -5.65
N LEU A 41 -6.90 1.91 -4.71
CA LEU A 41 -6.38 0.53 -4.76
C LEU A 41 -7.52 -0.48 -4.88
N ARG A 42 -8.57 -0.33 -4.05
CA ARG A 42 -9.76 -1.18 -4.10
C ARG A 42 -10.47 -1.10 -5.46
N ARG A 43 -10.53 0.08 -6.10
CA ARG A 43 -11.11 0.24 -7.45
C ARG A 43 -10.29 -0.46 -8.53
N ARG A 44 -8.96 -0.49 -8.39
CA ARG A 44 -8.03 -1.07 -9.37
C ARG A 44 -7.90 -2.59 -9.25
N LEU A 45 -7.80 -3.10 -8.03
CA LEU A 45 -7.58 -4.52 -7.73
C LEU A 45 -8.87 -5.31 -7.53
N GLY A 46 -9.96 -4.63 -7.18
CA GLY A 46 -11.22 -5.28 -6.80
C GLY A 46 -11.24 -5.71 -5.33
N ALA A 47 -12.20 -6.57 -4.99
CA ALA A 47 -12.44 -6.98 -3.61
C ALA A 47 -11.50 -8.11 -3.12
N THR A 48 -10.93 -8.88 -4.05
CA THR A 48 -10.05 -10.02 -3.78
C THR A 48 -8.80 -9.88 -4.61
N PHE A 49 -7.64 -9.86 -3.96
CA PHE A 49 -6.34 -9.71 -4.59
C PHE A 49 -5.26 -10.40 -3.74
N THR A 50 -4.13 -10.70 -4.35
CA THR A 50 -2.95 -11.26 -3.69
C THR A 50 -1.91 -10.17 -3.39
N ALA A 51 -0.95 -10.47 -2.51
CA ALA A 51 0.19 -9.60 -2.26
C ALA A 51 1.00 -9.34 -3.56
N ALA A 52 1.08 -10.34 -4.43
CA ALA A 52 1.72 -10.22 -5.75
C ALA A 52 0.96 -9.24 -6.67
N ASP A 53 -0.37 -9.30 -6.74
CA ASP A 53 -1.18 -8.35 -7.54
C ASP A 53 -0.95 -6.91 -7.10
N LEU A 54 -0.88 -6.69 -5.78
CA LEU A 54 -0.60 -5.38 -5.21
C LEU A 54 0.82 -4.90 -5.54
N ALA A 55 1.82 -5.79 -5.48
CA ALA A 55 3.20 -5.48 -5.84
C ALA A 55 3.34 -5.18 -7.34
N ASP A 56 2.65 -5.91 -8.20
CA ASP A 56 2.64 -5.67 -9.65
C ASP A 56 1.99 -4.32 -9.99
N LEU A 57 0.89 -3.97 -9.31
CA LEU A 57 0.29 -2.63 -9.45
C LEU A 57 1.27 -1.53 -9.02
N TYR A 58 1.97 -1.73 -7.90
CA TYR A 58 2.99 -0.81 -7.39
C TYR A 58 4.15 -0.64 -8.39
N GLY A 59 4.64 -1.74 -8.95
CA GLY A 59 5.70 -1.74 -9.96
C GLY A 59 5.33 -1.08 -11.29
N GLY A 60 4.03 -0.96 -11.58
CA GLY A 60 3.50 -0.20 -12.72
C GLY A 60 3.55 1.33 -12.53
N GLY A 61 3.91 1.80 -11.33
CA GLY A 61 4.01 3.22 -10.98
C GLY A 61 2.79 3.72 -10.20
N THR A 62 3.05 4.69 -9.33
CA THR A 62 2.09 5.24 -8.37
C THR A 62 1.72 6.70 -8.63
N ASP A 63 2.13 7.27 -9.77
CA ASP A 63 1.86 8.68 -10.13
C ASP A 63 0.36 9.04 -10.12
N TRP A 64 -0.52 8.06 -10.34
CA TRP A 64 -1.97 8.23 -10.24
C TRP A 64 -2.43 8.66 -8.84
N ALA A 65 -1.69 8.30 -7.79
CA ALA A 65 -2.02 8.64 -6.41
C ALA A 65 -1.87 10.14 -6.15
N LEU A 66 -0.93 10.81 -6.84
CA LEU A 66 -0.72 12.26 -6.77
C LEU A 66 -1.88 13.07 -7.36
N LEU A 67 -2.75 12.42 -8.15
CA LEU A 67 -3.93 13.05 -8.75
C LEU A 67 -5.19 12.89 -7.88
N LEU A 68 -5.10 12.16 -6.75
CA LEU A 68 -6.26 11.90 -5.91
C LEU A 68 -6.63 13.13 -5.06
N PRO A 69 -7.93 13.38 -4.85
CA PRO A 69 -8.37 14.44 -3.95
C PRO A 69 -7.80 14.25 -2.54
N GLY A 70 -7.20 15.30 -1.98
CA GLY A 70 -6.63 15.30 -0.63
C GLY A 70 -5.16 14.91 -0.56
N VAL A 71 -4.58 14.39 -1.65
CA VAL A 71 -3.12 14.17 -1.74
C VAL A 71 -2.45 15.46 -2.20
N ASP A 72 -1.50 15.97 -1.41
CA ASP A 72 -0.68 17.13 -1.78
C ASP A 72 0.64 16.67 -2.43
N PRO A 73 0.83 16.85 -3.75
CA PRO A 73 2.06 16.47 -4.42
C PRO A 73 3.29 17.28 -3.98
N GLY A 74 3.09 18.44 -3.34
CA GLY A 74 4.16 19.28 -2.81
C GLY A 74 4.64 18.85 -1.41
N GLN A 75 3.95 17.90 -0.77
CA GLN A 75 4.34 17.41 0.54
C GLN A 75 5.61 16.55 0.43
N SER A 76 6.59 16.84 1.29
CA SER A 76 7.90 16.17 1.29
C SER A 76 7.82 14.65 1.42
N ASP A 77 6.86 14.16 2.21
CA ASP A 77 6.70 12.76 2.57
C ASP A 77 5.62 12.06 1.75
N VAL A 78 5.16 12.66 0.63
CA VAL A 78 4.00 12.16 -0.12
C VAL A 78 4.21 10.74 -0.64
N GLN A 79 5.44 10.40 -1.05
CA GLN A 79 5.75 9.06 -1.54
C GLN A 79 5.67 8.03 -0.41
N GLU A 80 6.28 8.31 0.75
CA GLU A 80 6.23 7.45 1.92
C GLU A 80 4.80 7.26 2.44
N LEU A 81 3.95 8.29 2.32
CA LEU A 81 2.53 8.19 2.69
C LEU A 81 1.72 7.34 1.71
N ILE A 82 2.05 7.38 0.42
CA ILE A 82 1.50 6.44 -0.58
C ILE A 82 1.94 5.02 -0.22
N ASP A 83 3.21 4.80 0.07
CA ASP A 83 3.76 3.49 0.44
C ASP A 83 3.11 2.95 1.71
N ALA A 84 2.84 3.82 2.70
CA ALA A 84 2.08 3.47 3.90
C ALA A 84 0.65 3.01 3.57
N ALA A 85 0.00 3.63 2.59
CA ALA A 85 -1.33 3.24 2.15
C ALA A 85 -1.33 1.84 1.52
N PHE A 86 -0.29 1.49 0.75
CA PHE A 86 -0.07 0.14 0.24
C PHE A 86 0.15 -0.86 1.37
N TRP A 87 0.97 -0.55 2.38
CA TRP A 87 1.16 -1.40 3.56
C TRP A 87 -0.17 -1.71 4.28
N LEU A 88 -1.01 -0.69 4.46
CA LEU A 88 -2.30 -0.82 5.11
C LEU A 88 -3.31 -1.58 4.23
N HIS A 89 -3.20 -1.50 2.91
CA HIS A 89 -4.05 -2.26 2.00
C HIS A 89 -3.64 -3.73 1.93
N LEU A 90 -2.34 -4.04 1.99
CA LEU A 90 -1.79 -5.40 2.00
C LEU A 90 -2.43 -6.29 3.07
N GLN A 91 -2.83 -5.74 4.22
CA GLN A 91 -3.50 -6.49 5.28
C GLN A 91 -4.86 -7.09 4.86
N SER A 92 -5.40 -6.68 3.71
CA SER A 92 -6.63 -7.21 3.11
C SER A 92 -6.37 -8.19 1.96
N ALA A 93 -5.12 -8.45 1.60
CA ALA A 93 -4.79 -9.44 0.57
C ALA A 93 -5.15 -10.85 1.06
N GLY A 94 -5.73 -11.66 0.18
CA GLY A 94 -6.27 -12.98 0.53
C GLY A 94 -5.20 -14.01 0.95
N ASP A 95 -3.97 -13.80 0.52
CA ASP A 95 -2.78 -14.61 0.80
C ASP A 95 -1.86 -13.98 1.85
N TYR A 96 -2.26 -12.88 2.51
CA TYR A 96 -1.39 -12.19 3.47
C TYR A 96 -1.95 -12.24 4.89
N ALA A 97 -1.30 -13.01 5.75
CA ALA A 97 -1.70 -13.16 7.15
C ALA A 97 -0.61 -12.65 8.09
N GLY A 98 -0.82 -11.47 8.68
CA GLY A 98 -0.04 -10.99 9.83
C GLY A 98 1.47 -10.87 9.61
N GLY A 99 1.92 -10.49 8.41
CA GLY A 99 3.34 -10.30 8.10
C GLY A 99 3.97 -11.38 7.21
N ARG A 100 3.21 -12.38 6.76
CA ARG A 100 3.70 -13.45 5.88
C ARG A 100 2.71 -13.71 4.75
N VAL A 101 3.25 -13.95 3.56
CA VAL A 101 2.49 -14.58 2.48
C VAL A 101 2.26 -16.03 2.86
N VAL A 102 0.99 -16.43 2.86
CA VAL A 102 0.54 -17.81 3.02
C VAL A 102 0.42 -18.37 1.62
N ASP A 103 1.12 -19.47 1.35
CA ASP A 103 0.96 -20.16 0.08
C ASP A 103 -0.48 -20.70 0.00
N LEU A 104 -1.30 -20.15 -0.90
CA LEU A 104 -2.66 -20.60 -1.15
C LEU A 104 -2.63 -21.85 -2.05
N GLU A 105 -1.76 -22.82 -1.77
CA GLU A 105 -1.88 -24.14 -2.40
C GLU A 105 -3.28 -24.66 -2.07
N LEU A 106 -4.12 -24.62 -3.11
CA LEU A 106 -5.45 -25.18 -3.11
C LEU A 106 -5.32 -26.64 -2.69
N GLU A 107 -5.90 -26.98 -1.55
CA GLU A 107 -6.21 -28.37 -1.23
C GLU A 107 -7.21 -28.88 -2.30
N GLU A 108 -6.70 -29.31 -3.45
CA GLU A 108 -7.44 -30.13 -4.40
C GLU A 108 -7.57 -31.53 -3.78
N THR A 109 -8.70 -31.77 -3.11
CA THR A 109 -9.18 -33.11 -2.73
C THR A 109 -9.95 -33.76 -3.88
#